data_AF-A0A0B8ZZ67-F1
#
_entry.id   AF-A0A0B8ZZ67-F1
#
_cell.length_a   1.000
_cell.length_b   1.000
_cell.length_c   1.000
_cell.angle_alpha   90.00
_cell.angle_beta   90.00
_cell.angle_gamma   90.00
#
_symmetry.space_group_name_H-M   'P 1'
#
loop_
_entity.id
_entity.type
_entity.pdbx_description
1 polymer ?
#
loop_
_entity_poly.entity_id
_entity_poly.type
_entity_poly.pdbx_seq_one_letter_code
_entity_poly.pdbx_strand_id
1 'polypeptide(L)'
;MTLLTYAVQVKVTPERFNWDFGDGSGTTTTAKGAKPLPGGTPQIGHEYQKSGKVSASMTATFSGEFSVDGGPWLPIDGFAHVASNDIGIEVYRYHRYLVDEDCYSNPRGPDCAQSAR
;
A
#
# COMPACT_ATOMS: atom_id res chain seq x y z
N MET A 1 1.48 -9.97 30.32
CA MET A 1 2.94 -10.14 30.15
C MET A 1 3.59 -9.46 31.35
N THR A 2 4.07 -10.24 32.32
CA THR A 2 4.73 -9.74 33.54
C THR A 2 6.22 -9.96 33.37
N LEU A 3 7.01 -8.89 33.39
CA LEU A 3 8.47 -8.96 33.36
C LEU A 3 8.95 -8.55 34.76
N LEU A 4 9.59 -9.49 35.48
CA LEU A 4 10.37 -9.20 36.69
C LEU A 4 9.61 -8.56 37.88
N THR A 5 8.34 -8.92 38.12
CA THR A 5 7.44 -8.41 39.20
C THR A 5 6.92 -6.97 39.07
N TYR A 6 7.39 -6.20 38.08
CA TYR A 6 6.93 -4.84 37.83
C TYR A 6 5.81 -4.83 36.77
N ALA A 7 4.77 -4.03 37.01
CA ALA A 7 3.73 -3.76 36.04
C ALA A 7 4.22 -2.69 35.06
N VAL A 8 4.52 -3.09 33.83
CA VAL A 8 4.94 -2.16 32.76
C VAL A 8 3.79 -1.93 31.80
N GLN A 9 3.48 -0.66 31.54
CA GLN A 9 2.55 -0.24 30.50
C GLN A 9 3.31 0.46 29.38
N VAL A 10 2.85 0.26 28.14
CA VAL A 10 3.46 0.87 26.94
C VAL A 10 2.37 1.54 26.12
N LYS A 11 2.65 2.76 25.66
CA LYS A 11 1.87 3.47 24.65
C LYS A 11 2.72 3.62 23.40
N VAL A 12 2.11 3.43 22.24
CA VAL A 12 2.77 3.62 20.95
C VAL A 12 1.97 4.61 20.13
N THR A 13 2.68 5.51 19.45
CA THR A 13 2.09 6.54 18.60
C THR A 13 2.65 6.39 17.19
N PRO A 14 1.81 6.21 16.16
CA PRO A 14 2.28 6.17 14.78
C PRO A 14 2.74 7.56 14.35
N GLU A 15 3.96 7.65 13.84
CA GLU A 15 4.58 8.90 13.39
C GLU A 15 4.59 9.00 11.86
N ARG A 16 4.82 7.89 11.19
CA ARG A 16 5.12 7.87 9.75
C ARG A 16 4.78 6.52 9.12
N PHE A 17 4.38 6.57 7.86
CA PHE A 17 4.10 5.40 7.03
C PHE A 17 4.89 5.55 5.73
N ASN A 18 5.85 4.66 5.50
CA ASN A 18 6.65 4.62 4.27
C ASN A 18 6.07 3.58 3.32
N TRP A 19 5.56 4.02 2.18
CA TRP A 19 4.94 3.20 1.15
C TRP A 19 5.96 2.85 0.06
N ASP A 20 5.98 1.58 -0.33
CA ASP A 20 6.67 1.07 -1.52
C ASP A 20 5.59 0.51 -2.46
N PHE A 21 5.54 1.00 -3.70
CA PHE A 21 4.55 0.57 -4.68
C PHE A 21 5.05 -0.60 -5.56
N GLY A 22 6.29 -1.06 -5.36
CA GLY A 22 6.83 -2.24 -6.04
C GLY A 22 7.31 -1.99 -7.47
N ASP A 23 7.25 -0.75 -7.96
CA ASP A 23 7.77 -0.32 -9.27
C ASP A 23 9.02 0.58 -9.15
N GLY A 24 9.62 0.62 -7.96
CA GLY A 24 10.76 1.48 -7.62
C GLY A 24 10.36 2.89 -7.17
N SER A 25 9.06 3.18 -7.13
CA SER A 25 8.53 4.41 -6.54
C SER A 25 7.95 4.16 -5.14
N GLY A 26 7.85 5.23 -4.37
CA GLY A 26 7.31 5.20 -3.03
C GLY A 26 6.97 6.59 -2.54
N THR A 27 6.29 6.65 -1.40
CA THR A 27 5.96 7.92 -0.75
C THR A 27 5.91 7.75 0.76
N THR A 28 5.91 8.85 1.47
CA THR A 28 5.81 8.87 2.93
C THR A 28 4.62 9.70 3.35
N THR A 29 3.79 9.16 4.24
CA THR A 29 2.67 9.88 4.85
C THR A 29 2.79 9.92 6.36
N THR A 30 2.13 10.91 6.99
CA THR A 30 1.96 10.99 8.44
C THR A 30 0.60 10.48 8.90
N ALA A 31 -0.36 10.36 7.98
CA ALA A 31 -1.65 9.74 8.23
C ALA A 31 -1.67 8.31 7.69
N LYS A 32 -2.33 7.41 8.43
CA LYS A 32 -2.56 6.01 8.03
C LYS A 32 -3.50 5.85 6.82
N GLY A 33 -4.17 6.93 6.43
CA GLY A 33 -5.20 6.92 5.39
C GLY A 33 -6.56 6.40 5.87
N ALA A 34 -7.51 6.42 4.95
CA ALA A 34 -8.82 5.80 5.10
C ALA A 34 -9.26 5.20 3.76
N LYS A 35 -10.18 4.23 3.82
CA LYS A 35 -10.79 3.66 2.63
C LYS A 35 -11.49 4.78 1.83
N PRO A 36 -11.17 4.96 0.54
CA PRO A 36 -11.86 5.95 -0.29
C PRO A 36 -13.33 5.60 -0.47
N LEU A 37 -14.16 6.64 -0.61
CA LEU A 37 -15.55 6.48 -1.05
C LEU A 37 -15.57 5.98 -2.51
N PRO A 38 -16.62 5.26 -2.95
CA PRO A 38 -16.76 4.87 -4.35
C PRO A 38 -16.66 6.08 -5.29
N GLY A 39 -15.74 6.04 -6.25
CA GLY A 39 -15.48 7.13 -7.19
C GLY A 39 -14.69 8.32 -6.63
N GLY A 40 -14.32 8.30 -5.34
CA GLY A 40 -13.50 9.35 -4.73
C GLY A 40 -12.00 9.14 -4.93
N THR A 41 -11.24 10.22 -4.93
CA THR A 41 -9.77 10.18 -4.97
C THR A 41 -9.23 9.56 -3.67
N PRO A 42 -8.32 8.58 -3.75
CA PRO A 42 -7.71 8.00 -2.55
C PRO A 42 -6.76 8.99 -1.87
N GLN A 43 -6.66 8.91 -0.55
CA GLN A 43 -5.69 9.70 0.22
C GLN A 43 -4.25 9.25 -0.02
N ILE A 44 -4.08 7.95 -0.25
CA ILE A 44 -2.82 7.32 -0.64
C ILE A 44 -3.12 6.53 -1.91
N GLY A 45 -2.51 6.93 -3.01
CA GLY A 45 -2.68 6.30 -4.31
C GLY A 45 -1.42 6.43 -5.13
N HIS A 46 -1.33 5.64 -6.19
CA HIS A 46 -0.21 5.62 -7.12
C HIS A 46 -0.68 5.27 -8.52
N GLU A 47 -0.07 5.88 -9.52
CA GLU A 47 -0.35 5.62 -10.93
C GLU A 47 0.80 4.84 -11.58
N TYR A 48 0.56 3.57 -11.86
CA TYR A 48 1.54 2.70 -12.51
C TYR A 48 1.68 3.01 -14.01
N GLN A 49 2.91 3.28 -14.45
CA GLN A 49 3.22 3.62 -15.84
C GLN A 49 3.46 2.39 -16.74
N LYS A 50 3.77 1.24 -16.15
CA LYS A 50 4.07 -0.01 -16.87
C LYS A 50 3.11 -1.12 -16.44
N SER A 51 2.69 -1.92 -17.42
CA SER A 51 1.92 -3.14 -17.16
C SER A 51 2.83 -4.23 -16.59
N GLY A 52 2.27 -5.14 -15.78
CA GLY A 52 3.00 -6.22 -15.14
C GLY A 52 2.54 -6.47 -13.71
N LYS A 53 3.17 -7.45 -13.07
CA LYS A 53 2.94 -7.76 -11.65
C LYS A 53 3.87 -6.93 -10.78
N VAL A 54 3.31 -6.32 -9.74
CA VAL A 54 4.03 -5.55 -8.72
C VAL A 54 3.57 -5.99 -7.33
N SER A 55 4.40 -5.76 -6.31
CA SER A 55 4.08 -6.02 -4.90
C SER A 55 4.17 -4.71 -4.13
N ALA A 56 3.06 -4.21 -3.61
CA ALA A 56 3.04 -3.00 -2.81
C ALA A 56 3.07 -3.34 -1.31
N SER A 57 3.79 -2.53 -0.53
CA SER A 57 3.95 -2.72 0.92
C SER A 57 4.11 -1.38 1.64
N MET A 58 4.09 -1.42 2.97
CA MET A 58 4.28 -0.24 3.82
C MET A 58 5.01 -0.59 5.12
N THR A 59 5.85 0.32 5.60
CA THR A 59 6.46 0.25 6.93
C THR A 59 5.98 1.41 7.78
N ALA A 60 5.35 1.10 8.91
CA ALA A 60 4.91 2.07 9.91
C ALA A 60 6.00 2.28 10.96
N THR A 61 6.28 3.55 11.28
CA THR A 61 7.23 3.97 12.31
C THR A 61 6.45 4.50 13.51
N PHE A 62 6.77 3.98 14.69
CA PHE A 62 6.13 4.33 15.95
C PHE A 62 7.12 4.91 16.94
N SER A 63 6.75 6.02 17.57
CA SER A 63 7.32 6.45 18.84
C SER A 63 6.61 5.70 19.98
N GLY A 64 7.23 5.66 21.16
CA GLY A 64 6.63 5.01 22.32
C GLY A 64 6.97 5.68 23.62
N GLU A 65 6.12 5.46 24.61
CA GLU A 65 6.33 5.82 25.99
C GLU A 65 6.05 4.60 26.87
N PHE A 66 6.73 4.50 28.00
CA PHE A 66 6.50 3.45 28.99
C PHE A 66 6.29 4.02 30.39
N SER A 67 5.56 3.28 31.22
CA SER A 67 5.35 3.56 32.64
C SER A 67 5.52 2.28 33.44
N VAL A 68 6.17 2.37 34.60
CA VAL A 68 6.46 1.25 35.50
C VAL A 68 5.76 1.49 36.83
N ASP A 69 4.99 0.51 37.29
CA ASP A 69 4.25 0.51 38.56
C ASP A 69 3.38 1.78 38.78
N GLY A 70 2.82 2.31 37.70
CA GLY A 70 1.99 3.52 37.75
C GLY A 70 2.77 4.84 37.88
N GLY A 71 4.09 4.82 37.69
CA GLY A 71 4.94 6.01 37.62
C GLY A 71 4.69 6.89 36.38
N PRO A 72 5.47 7.98 36.21
CA PRO A 72 5.33 8.86 35.06
C PRO A 72 5.59 8.13 33.74
N TRP A 73 4.99 8.64 32.66
CA TRP A 73 5.32 8.20 31.30
C TRP A 73 6.69 8.75 30.91
N LEU A 74 7.56 7.88 30.45
CA LEU A 74 8.89 8.21 29.96
C LEU A 74 8.99 7.82 28.48
N PRO A 75 9.64 8.65 27.65
CA PRO A 75 9.85 8.31 26.24
C PRO A 75 10.75 7.06 26.12
N ILE A 76 10.47 6.26 25.11
CA ILE A 76 11.35 5.18 24.67
C ILE A 76 12.28 5.79 23.62
N ASP A 77 13.59 5.72 23.86
CA ASP A 77 14.57 6.20 22.89
C ASP A 77 14.53 5.36 21.61
N GLY A 78 14.38 6.05 20.48
CA GLY A 78 14.32 5.45 19.15
C GLY A 78 12.89 5.21 18.64
N PHE A 79 12.78 4.36 17.63
CA PHE A 79 11.52 4.06 16.97
C PHE A 79 11.34 2.55 16.78
N ALA A 80 10.10 2.10 16.84
CA ALA A 80 9.72 0.78 16.38
C ALA A 80 9.25 0.85 14.92
N HIS A 81 9.67 -0.11 14.10
CA HIS A 81 9.25 -0.24 12.71
C HIS A 81 8.46 -1.53 12.52
N VAL A 82 7.27 -1.41 11.93
CA VAL A 82 6.37 -2.54 11.68
C VAL A 82 6.03 -2.57 10.20
N ALA A 83 6.48 -3.61 9.50
CA ALA A 83 6.12 -3.85 8.11
C ALA A 83 4.68 -4.39 8.02
N SER A 84 3.95 -3.96 6.99
CA SER A 84 2.70 -4.57 6.57
C SER A 84 2.96 -5.91 5.88
N ASN A 85 1.89 -6.64 5.61
CA ASN A 85 1.93 -7.64 4.55
C ASN A 85 2.08 -6.97 3.18
N ASP A 86 2.58 -7.75 2.23
CA ASP A 86 2.61 -7.39 0.82
C ASP A 86 1.23 -7.59 0.18
N ILE A 87 0.91 -6.75 -0.81
CA ILE A 87 -0.26 -6.89 -1.67
C ILE A 87 0.21 -6.99 -3.12
N GLY A 88 -0.08 -8.15 -3.74
CA GLY A 88 0.17 -8.35 -5.17
C GLY A 88 -0.86 -7.63 -6.03
N ILE A 89 -0.38 -6.87 -7.01
CA ILE A 89 -1.21 -6.12 -7.96
C ILE A 89 -0.78 -6.51 -9.38
N GLU A 90 -1.76 -6.74 -10.25
CA GLU A 90 -1.53 -6.93 -11.68
C GLU A 90 -2.03 -5.72 -12.46
N VAL A 91 -1.09 -4.98 -13.05
CA VAL A 91 -1.36 -3.75 -13.79
C VAL A 91 -1.54 -4.09 -15.26
N TYR A 92 -2.72 -3.78 -15.80
CA TYR A 92 -3.01 -3.96 -17.22
C TYR A 92 -3.04 -2.63 -17.95
N ARG A 93 -2.73 -2.67 -19.24
CA ARG A 93 -2.98 -1.58 -20.19
C ARG A 93 -3.92 -2.11 -21.26
N TYR A 94 -4.98 -1.36 -21.53
CA TYR A 94 -5.85 -1.60 -22.67
C TYR A 94 -5.60 -0.55 -23.74
N HIS A 95 -5.65 -0.96 -25.00
CA HIS A 95 -5.71 -0.05 -26.14
C HIS A 95 -7.15 0.02 -26.60
N ARG A 96 -7.60 1.21 -27.02
CA ARG A 96 -8.93 1.40 -27.60
C ARG A 96 -8.76 1.84 -29.04
N TYR A 97 -9.32 1.07 -29.95
CA TYR A 97 -9.36 1.38 -31.37
C TYR A 97 -10.79 1.71 -31.77
N LEU A 98 -10.96 2.70 -32.65
CA LEU A 98 -12.20 2.86 -33.38
C LEU A 98 -12.18 1.85 -34.53
N VAL A 99 -13.21 1.00 -34.57
CA VAL A 99 -13.38 -0.02 -35.60
C VAL A 99 -14.74 0.19 -36.26
N ASP A 100 -14.80 -0.05 -37.57
CA ASP A 100 -16.05 0.01 -38.34
C ASP A 100 -16.85 -1.30 -38.22
N GLU A 101 -16.16 -2.41 -37.92
CA GLU A 101 -16.72 -3.76 -37.82
C GLU A 101 -16.14 -4.53 -36.61
N ASP A 102 -16.87 -5.56 -36.16
CA ASP A 102 -16.37 -6.48 -35.13
C ASP A 102 -15.33 -7.48 -35.65
N CYS A 103 -14.66 -8.21 -34.75
CA CYS A 103 -13.61 -9.16 -35.13
C CYS A 103 -14.11 -10.41 -35.88
N TYR A 104 -15.42 -10.68 -35.90
CA TYR A 104 -15.99 -11.78 -36.69
C TYR A 104 -16.12 -11.36 -38.16
N SER A 105 -16.50 -10.11 -38.39
CA SER A 105 -16.69 -9.53 -39.73
C SER A 105 -15.35 -9.09 -40.33
N ASN A 106 -14.48 -8.48 -39.53
CA ASN A 106 -13.13 -8.06 -39.93
C ASN A 106 -12.05 -8.63 -38.98
N PRO A 107 -11.60 -9.88 -39.18
CA PRO A 107 -10.55 -10.50 -38.36
C PRO A 107 -9.16 -9.87 -38.56
N ARG A 108 -9.00 -8.93 -39.50
CA ARG A 108 -7.76 -8.15 -39.68
C ARG A 108 -7.84 -6.78 -38.98
N GLY A 109 -8.91 -6.51 -38.23
CA GLY A 109 -9.09 -5.28 -37.46
C GLY A 109 -8.06 -5.13 -36.34
N PRO A 110 -7.79 -3.90 -35.87
CA PRO A 110 -6.90 -3.66 -34.74
C PRO A 110 -7.32 -4.42 -33.48
N ASP A 111 -6.35 -5.07 -32.81
CA ASP A 111 -6.53 -5.85 -31.57
C ASP A 111 -7.51 -7.05 -31.66
N CYS A 112 -8.02 -7.35 -32.87
CA CYS A 112 -8.55 -8.66 -33.20
C CYS A 112 -7.36 -9.61 -33.28
N ALA A 113 -6.85 -10.03 -32.12
CA ALA A 113 -5.92 -11.15 -32.05
C ALA A 113 -6.51 -12.22 -32.97
N GLN A 114 -5.75 -12.69 -33.98
CA GLN A 114 -6.14 -13.87 -34.73
C GLN A 114 -6.55 -14.86 -33.66
N SER A 115 -7.85 -15.14 -33.59
CA SER A 115 -8.41 -16.23 -32.81
C SER A 115 -7.89 -17.46 -33.51
N ALA A 116 -6.60 -17.74 -33.30
CA ALA A 116 -5.87 -18.83 -33.87
C ALA A 116 -6.39 -20.07 -33.18
N ARG A 117 -7.49 -20.56 -33.73
CA ARG A 117 -7.92 -21.94 -33.67
C ARG A 117 -8.11 -22.42 -35.09
#